data_AF-A0A150S5P0-F1
#
_entry.id   AF-A0A150S5P0-F1
#
_cell.length_a   1.000
_cell.length_b   1.000
_cell.length_c   1.000
_cell.angle_alpha   90.00
_cell.angle_beta   90.00
_cell.angle_gamma   90.00
#
_symmetry.space_group_name_H-M   'P 1'
#
loop_
_entity.id
_entity.type
_entity.pdbx_description
1 polymer ?
#
loop_
_entity_poly.entity_id
_entity_poly.type
_entity_poly.pdbx_seq_one_letter_code
_entity_poly.pdbx_strand_id
1 'polypeptide(L)'
;MTSRARAVEIARSLAGLSADPRNPEARREYLELIAPGEEPQRAADMARMSGCGLVVAGLWRRLGLEHPLLEPPYKVGTAISRLVEVARARGAWKPYRQGAIPLPGDAVLVGDAGHGEVEHIFTVLGVSTNHRVVIASVDGGQRIDGHQVILTKKRVWVDGRDIVIAGKDPGAELVGGRRILGWVDLQSLVEAEVYGG
;
A
#
# COMPACT_ATOMS: atom_id res chain seq x y z
N MET A 1 -6.68 -13.39 16.49
CA MET A 1 -5.96 -12.21 15.97
C MET A 1 -6.89 -11.50 15.00
N THR A 2 -7.05 -10.17 15.08
CA THR A 2 -7.92 -9.43 14.14
C THR A 2 -7.28 -9.35 12.75
N SER A 3 -8.08 -9.18 11.70
CA SER A 3 -7.58 -9.01 10.32
C SER A 3 -6.56 -7.87 10.20
N ARG A 4 -6.77 -6.77 10.94
CA ARG A 4 -5.84 -5.65 11.02
C ARG A 4 -4.49 -6.03 11.65
N ALA A 5 -4.49 -6.76 12.77
CA ALA A 5 -3.24 -7.18 13.41
C ALA A 5 -2.42 -8.10 12.49
N ARG A 6 -3.08 -9.06 11.84
CA ARG A 6 -2.44 -9.95 10.85
C ARG A 6 -1.87 -9.17 9.66
N ALA A 7 -2.59 -8.15 9.18
CA ALA A 7 -2.12 -7.32 8.08
C ALA A 7 -0.89 -6.49 8.44
N VAL A 8 -0.84 -5.94 9.65
CA VAL A 8 0.34 -5.22 10.14
C VAL A 8 1.54 -6.16 10.25
N GLU A 9 1.34 -7.38 10.74
CA GLU A 9 2.40 -8.39 10.83
C GLU A 9 2.95 -8.76 9.44
N ILE A 10 2.07 -9.08 8.49
CA ILE A 10 2.46 -9.35 7.10
C ILE A 10 3.16 -8.13 6.51
N ALA A 11 2.59 -6.93 6.61
CA ALA A 11 3.19 -5.72 6.07
C ALA A 11 4.61 -5.49 6.59
N ARG A 12 4.86 -5.76 7.88
CA ARG A 12 6.20 -5.65 8.48
C ARG A 12 7.16 -6.68 7.92
N SER A 13 6.72 -7.92 7.69
CA SER A 13 7.60 -8.96 7.13
C SER A 13 7.97 -8.72 5.67
N LEU A 14 7.17 -7.93 4.94
CA LEU A 14 7.49 -7.53 3.56
C LEU A 14 8.60 -6.47 3.47
N ALA A 15 8.91 -5.77 4.55
CA ALA A 15 9.91 -4.70 4.54
C ALA A 15 11.31 -5.26 4.21
N GLY A 16 11.97 -4.67 3.22
CA GLY A 16 13.28 -5.12 2.73
C GLY A 16 13.22 -6.01 1.49
N LEU A 17 12.04 -6.55 1.13
CA LEU A 17 11.87 -7.23 -0.16
C LEU A 17 12.09 -6.25 -1.30
N SER A 18 12.69 -6.72 -2.40
CA SER A 18 13.05 -5.85 -3.53
C SER A 18 13.15 -6.60 -4.84
N ALA A 19 13.00 -5.90 -5.96
CA ALA A 19 13.22 -6.44 -7.30
C ALA A 19 14.71 -6.53 -7.70
N ASP A 20 15.64 -6.23 -6.79
CA ASP A 20 17.07 -6.16 -7.07
C ASP A 20 17.65 -7.55 -7.36
N PRO A 21 18.26 -7.79 -8.54
CA PRO A 21 18.82 -9.09 -8.89
C PRO A 21 20.03 -9.48 -8.01
N ARG A 22 20.65 -8.54 -7.30
CA ARG A 22 21.76 -8.81 -6.39
C ARG A 22 21.34 -9.57 -5.13
N ASN A 23 20.05 -9.61 -4.81
CA ASN A 23 19.48 -10.43 -3.75
C ASN A 23 18.39 -11.36 -4.32
N PRO A 24 18.78 -12.53 -4.88
CA PRO A 24 17.85 -13.42 -5.59
C PRO A 24 16.69 -13.93 -4.73
N GLU A 25 16.93 -14.16 -3.43
CA GLU A 25 15.92 -14.64 -2.49
C GLU A 25 14.85 -13.58 -2.24
N ALA A 26 15.25 -12.37 -1.84
CA ALA A 26 14.33 -11.25 -1.66
C ALA A 26 13.60 -10.90 -2.96
N ARG A 27 14.26 -11.07 -4.11
CA ARG A 27 13.66 -10.87 -5.44
C ARG A 27 12.60 -11.91 -5.76
N ARG A 28 12.84 -13.17 -5.46
CA ARG A 28 11.85 -14.24 -5.67
C ARG A 28 10.60 -13.95 -4.84
N GLU A 29 10.76 -13.69 -3.54
CA GLU A 29 9.65 -13.37 -2.65
C GLU A 29 8.89 -12.10 -3.06
N TYR A 30 9.62 -11.08 -3.53
CA TYR A 30 9.01 -9.86 -4.07
C TYR A 30 8.15 -10.16 -5.30
N LEU A 31 8.65 -10.97 -6.25
CA LEU A 31 7.89 -11.34 -7.45
C LEU A 31 6.65 -12.19 -7.11
N GLU A 32 6.78 -13.16 -6.21
CA GLU A 32 5.65 -13.96 -5.72
C GLU A 32 4.58 -13.09 -5.05
N LEU A 33 4.99 -12.01 -4.37
CA LEU A 33 4.06 -11.05 -3.78
C LEU A 33 3.32 -10.25 -4.86
N ILE A 34 4.03 -9.67 -5.83
CA ILE A 34 3.46 -8.66 -6.75
C ILE A 34 2.80 -9.25 -7.99
N ALA A 35 3.25 -10.42 -8.44
CA ALA A 35 2.86 -11.05 -9.71
C ALA A 35 2.59 -12.56 -9.57
N PRO A 36 1.78 -13.01 -8.59
CA PRO A 36 1.48 -14.43 -8.44
C PRO A 36 0.73 -14.95 -9.66
N GLY A 37 1.15 -16.12 -10.16
CA GLY A 37 0.52 -16.78 -11.31
C GLY A 37 0.72 -16.09 -12.66
N GLU A 38 1.52 -15.01 -12.72
CA GLU A 38 1.88 -14.38 -13.99
C GLU A 38 2.97 -15.17 -14.72
N GLU A 39 2.97 -15.06 -16.05
CA GLU A 39 4.06 -15.57 -16.88
C GLU A 39 5.41 -14.95 -16.46
N PRO A 40 6.53 -15.71 -16.47
CA PRO A 40 7.82 -15.23 -15.97
C PRO A 40 8.28 -13.89 -16.56
N GLN A 41 8.07 -13.69 -17.86
CA GLN A 41 8.43 -12.43 -18.53
C GLN A 41 7.59 -11.26 -18.01
N ARG A 42 6.28 -11.46 -17.83
CA ARG A 42 5.40 -10.40 -17.31
C ARG A 42 5.68 -10.08 -15.85
N ALA A 43 5.98 -11.09 -15.03
CA ALA A 43 6.42 -10.87 -13.65
C ALA A 43 7.71 -10.02 -13.61
N ALA A 44 8.66 -10.32 -14.49
CA ALA A 44 9.88 -9.52 -14.63
C ALA A 44 9.60 -8.07 -15.07
N ASP A 45 8.66 -7.86 -15.99
CA ASP A 45 8.25 -6.53 -16.44
C ASP A 45 7.55 -5.76 -15.31
N MET A 46 6.64 -6.41 -14.56
CA MET A 46 5.95 -5.82 -13.41
C MET A 46 6.92 -5.37 -12.31
N ALA A 47 8.03 -6.09 -12.11
CA ALA A 47 9.09 -5.69 -11.18
C ALA A 47 9.83 -4.40 -11.57
N ARG A 48 9.63 -3.89 -12.79
CA ARG A 48 10.19 -2.61 -13.27
C ARG A 48 9.18 -1.46 -13.22
N MET A 49 7.91 -1.73 -12.91
CA MET A 49 6.83 -0.74 -12.82
C MET A 49 6.71 -0.16 -11.41
N SER A 50 6.00 0.95 -11.24
CA SER A 50 5.67 1.51 -9.91
C SER A 50 4.90 0.49 -9.06
N GLY A 51 5.56 -0.07 -8.05
CA GLY A 51 5.08 -1.25 -7.33
C GLY A 51 4.09 -1.00 -6.18
N CYS A 52 3.74 0.26 -5.86
CA CYS A 52 2.95 0.60 -4.67
C CYS A 52 1.59 -0.14 -4.62
N GLY A 53 0.81 -0.10 -5.70
CA GLY A 53 -0.46 -0.84 -5.77
C GLY A 53 -0.27 -2.35 -5.82
N LEU A 54 0.77 -2.84 -6.49
CA LEU A 54 1.01 -4.29 -6.58
C LEU A 54 1.39 -4.90 -5.22
N VAL A 55 2.14 -4.17 -4.40
CA VAL A 55 2.48 -4.60 -3.03
C VAL A 55 1.24 -4.68 -2.15
N VAL A 56 0.34 -3.67 -2.22
CA VAL A 56 -0.92 -3.70 -1.46
C VAL A 56 -1.82 -4.84 -1.94
N ALA A 57 -1.91 -5.08 -3.25
CA ALA A 57 -2.65 -6.21 -3.81
C ALA A 57 -2.11 -7.55 -3.28
N GLY A 58 -0.78 -7.71 -3.26
CA GLY A 58 -0.12 -8.90 -2.72
C GLY A 58 -0.39 -9.11 -1.23
N LEU A 59 -0.39 -8.03 -0.45
CA LEU A 59 -0.75 -8.09 0.96
C LEU A 59 -2.20 -8.55 1.15
N TRP A 60 -3.14 -8.02 0.37
CA TRP A 60 -4.54 -8.43 0.44
C TRP A 60 -4.74 -9.91 0.10
N ARG A 61 -4.07 -10.42 -0.95
CA ARG A 61 -4.07 -11.86 -1.26
C ARG A 61 -3.52 -12.70 -0.11
N ARG A 62 -2.43 -12.28 0.54
CA ARG A 62 -1.87 -12.98 1.72
C ARG A 62 -2.80 -12.96 2.95
N LEU A 63 -3.76 -12.05 2.99
CA LEU A 63 -4.83 -12.06 3.99
C LEU A 63 -5.99 -13.00 3.64
N GLY A 64 -5.97 -13.61 2.46
CA GLY A 64 -7.03 -14.49 1.95
C GLY A 64 -8.10 -13.76 1.14
N LEU A 65 -7.89 -12.50 0.75
CA LEU A 65 -8.84 -11.78 -0.10
C LEU A 65 -8.84 -12.37 -1.51
N GLU A 66 -9.97 -12.97 -1.90
CA GLU A 66 -10.18 -13.49 -3.24
C GLU A 66 -11.04 -12.51 -4.05
N HIS A 67 -10.52 -12.07 -5.20
CA HIS A 67 -11.29 -11.19 -6.10
C HIS A 67 -10.73 -11.26 -7.52
N PRO A 68 -11.58 -11.37 -8.58
CA PRO A 68 -11.10 -11.48 -9.96
C PRO A 68 -10.13 -10.37 -10.41
N LEU A 69 -10.32 -9.14 -9.93
CA LEU A 69 -9.42 -8.01 -10.20
C LEU A 69 -8.01 -8.12 -9.55
N LEU A 70 -7.82 -9.03 -8.59
CA LEU A 70 -6.53 -9.31 -7.95
C LEU A 70 -5.80 -10.48 -8.61
N GLU A 71 -6.51 -11.27 -9.42
CA GLU A 71 -5.99 -12.44 -10.13
C GLU A 71 -5.24 -12.04 -11.41
N PRO A 72 -4.34 -12.91 -11.90
CA PRO A 72 -3.76 -12.76 -13.22
C PRO A 72 -4.82 -12.99 -14.32
N PRO A 73 -4.66 -12.39 -15.52
CA PRO A 73 -3.57 -11.48 -15.89
C PRO A 73 -3.79 -10.05 -15.40
N TYR A 74 -2.75 -9.44 -14.84
CA TYR A 74 -2.71 -8.05 -14.45
C TYR A 74 -2.81 -7.14 -15.68
N LYS A 75 -3.76 -6.21 -15.63
CA LYS A 75 -3.90 -5.15 -16.63
C LYS A 75 -2.97 -3.98 -16.29
N VAL A 76 -1.97 -3.75 -17.14
CA VAL A 76 -1.04 -2.61 -17.01
C VAL A 76 -1.81 -1.30 -16.87
N GLY A 77 -1.36 -0.45 -15.95
CA GLY A 77 -1.96 0.85 -15.66
C GLY A 77 -3.13 0.82 -14.66
N THR A 78 -3.52 -0.35 -14.14
CA THR A 78 -4.67 -0.45 -13.21
C THR A 78 -4.29 -0.77 -11.75
N ALA A 79 -3.00 -0.78 -11.40
CA ALA A 79 -2.51 -1.24 -10.09
C ALA A 79 -3.28 -0.67 -8.90
N ILE A 80 -3.59 0.62 -8.89
CA ILE A 80 -4.32 1.28 -7.79
C ILE A 80 -5.82 1.34 -8.06
N SER A 81 -6.25 1.69 -9.28
CA SER A 81 -7.67 1.84 -9.61
C SER A 81 -8.46 0.56 -9.37
N ARG A 82 -7.89 -0.61 -9.68
CA ARG A 82 -8.50 -1.91 -9.40
C ARG A 82 -8.70 -2.15 -7.89
N LEU A 83 -7.78 -1.68 -7.05
CA LEU A 83 -7.90 -1.82 -5.59
C LEU A 83 -9.01 -0.93 -5.03
N VAL A 84 -9.16 0.27 -5.58
CA VAL A 84 -10.28 1.17 -5.23
C VAL A 84 -11.60 0.56 -5.66
N GLU A 85 -11.67 -0.06 -6.83
CA GLU A 85 -12.87 -0.75 -7.32
C GLU A 85 -13.27 -1.89 -6.38
N VAL A 86 -12.32 -2.76 -6.01
CA VAL A 86 -12.54 -3.84 -5.03
C VAL A 86 -13.02 -3.27 -3.69
N ALA A 87 -12.37 -2.22 -3.19
CA ALA A 87 -12.74 -1.58 -1.93
C ALA A 87 -14.13 -0.96 -1.96
N ARG A 88 -14.54 -0.35 -3.08
CA ARG A 88 -15.88 0.22 -3.25
C ARG A 88 -16.94 -0.86 -3.35
N ALA A 89 -16.70 -1.92 -4.12
CA ALA A 89 -17.61 -3.05 -4.25
C ALA A 89 -17.91 -3.70 -2.89
N ARG A 90 -16.94 -3.67 -1.97
CA ARG A 90 -17.07 -4.19 -0.60
C ARG A 90 -17.46 -3.16 0.45
N GLY A 91 -17.78 -1.92 0.08
CA GLY A 91 -18.12 -0.85 1.04
C GLY A 91 -16.96 -0.43 1.98
N ALA A 92 -15.74 -0.86 1.67
CA ALA A 92 -14.53 -0.63 2.45
C ALA A 92 -13.86 0.72 2.16
N TRP A 93 -14.20 1.37 1.04
CA TRP A 93 -13.67 2.70 0.72
C TRP A 93 -14.18 3.78 1.68
N LYS A 94 -13.25 4.50 2.33
CA LYS A 94 -13.53 5.64 3.21
C LYS A 94 -12.91 6.91 2.60
N PRO A 95 -13.71 7.86 2.06
CA PRO A 95 -13.18 9.12 1.57
C PRO A 95 -12.60 9.93 2.74
N TYR A 96 -11.51 10.66 2.49
CA TYR A 96 -10.90 11.50 3.52
C TYR A 96 -11.87 12.58 4.01
N ARG A 97 -11.91 12.77 5.32
CA ARG A 97 -12.59 13.89 5.99
C ARG A 97 -11.60 14.49 6.97
N GLN A 98 -11.65 15.82 7.13
CA GLN A 98 -10.75 16.51 8.05
C GLN A 98 -10.88 15.93 9.47
N GLY A 99 -9.73 15.66 10.10
CA GLY A 99 -9.66 15.05 11.42
C GLY A 99 -9.87 13.53 11.48
N ALA A 100 -10.31 12.89 10.39
CA ALA A 100 -10.45 11.44 10.35
C ALA A 100 -9.09 10.77 10.08
N ILE A 101 -8.85 9.64 10.77
CA ILE A 101 -7.55 8.98 10.86
C ILE A 101 -7.74 7.48 10.57
N PRO A 102 -6.89 6.86 9.73
CA PRO A 102 -6.94 5.43 9.43
C PRO A 102 -6.47 4.60 10.64
N LEU A 103 -6.78 3.31 10.62
CA LEU A 103 -6.28 2.36 11.62
C LEU A 103 -5.11 1.53 11.07
N PRO A 104 -4.26 0.96 11.94
CA PRO A 104 -3.23 0.01 11.51
C PRO A 104 -3.82 -1.14 10.68
N GLY A 105 -3.24 -1.41 9.51
CA GLY A 105 -3.72 -2.37 8.53
C GLY A 105 -4.45 -1.74 7.35
N ASP A 106 -5.03 -0.54 7.50
CA ASP A 106 -5.71 0.15 6.41
C ASP A 106 -4.73 0.57 5.30
N ALA A 107 -5.23 0.70 4.07
CA ALA A 107 -4.45 1.16 2.92
C ALA A 107 -4.83 2.60 2.55
N VAL A 108 -3.91 3.55 2.66
CA VAL A 108 -4.15 4.99 2.40
C VAL A 108 -3.78 5.33 0.98
N LEU A 109 -4.62 6.13 0.32
CA LEU A 109 -4.40 6.67 -1.01
C LEU A 109 -4.12 8.18 -0.93
N VAL A 110 -3.06 8.60 -1.62
CA VAL A 110 -2.65 10.00 -1.70
C VAL A 110 -2.37 10.40 -3.14
N GLY A 111 -2.58 11.67 -3.48
CA GLY A 111 -2.35 12.19 -4.83
C GLY A 111 -2.81 13.63 -4.98
N ASP A 112 -3.03 14.06 -6.22
CA ASP A 112 -3.58 15.37 -6.54
C ASP A 112 -5.10 15.28 -6.81
N ALA A 113 -5.89 15.98 -5.99
CA ALA A 113 -7.34 16.05 -6.17
C ALA A 113 -7.77 17.03 -7.27
N GLY A 114 -6.88 17.90 -7.76
CA GLY A 114 -7.18 18.80 -8.88
C GLY A 114 -7.58 18.03 -10.14
N HIS A 115 -7.00 16.83 -10.31
CA HIS A 115 -7.24 15.92 -11.43
C HIS A 115 -7.85 14.58 -10.98
N GLY A 116 -8.00 14.36 -9.67
CA GLY A 116 -8.52 13.11 -9.10
C GLY A 116 -7.56 11.92 -9.24
N GLU A 117 -6.30 12.17 -9.56
CA GLU A 117 -5.30 11.13 -9.85
C GLU A 117 -4.69 10.61 -8.55
N VAL A 118 -4.75 9.30 -8.35
CA VAL A 118 -4.05 8.65 -7.24
C VAL A 118 -2.59 8.45 -7.64
N GLU A 119 -1.69 9.09 -6.91
CA GLU A 119 -0.25 8.99 -7.15
C GLU A 119 0.39 7.83 -6.38
N HIS A 120 -0.14 7.52 -5.19
CA HIS A 120 0.49 6.54 -4.31
C HIS A 120 -0.51 5.89 -3.35
N ILE A 121 -0.19 4.66 -2.97
CA ILE A 121 -0.91 3.89 -1.96
C ILE A 121 0.09 3.21 -1.02
N PHE A 122 -0.23 3.15 0.27
CA PHE A 122 0.60 2.50 1.29
C PHE A 122 -0.24 1.84 2.38
N THR A 123 0.35 0.89 3.11
CA THR A 123 -0.31 0.22 4.25
C THR A 123 0.12 0.86 5.55
N VAL A 124 -0.84 1.15 6.44
CA VAL A 124 -0.59 1.72 7.77
C VAL A 124 -0.11 0.63 8.73
N LEU A 125 0.98 0.88 9.44
CA LEU A 125 1.52 -0.02 10.48
C LEU A 125 1.22 0.44 11.90
N GLY A 126 0.97 1.73 12.07
CA GLY A 126 0.82 2.37 13.38
C GLY A 126 0.49 3.85 13.23
N VAL A 127 -0.21 4.39 14.22
CA VAL A 127 -0.64 5.78 14.27
C VAL A 127 -0.34 6.35 15.66
N SER A 128 0.21 7.56 15.72
CA SER A 128 0.39 8.32 16.95
C SER A 128 -0.24 9.70 16.81
N THR A 129 -0.96 10.17 17.83
CA THR A 129 -1.75 11.42 17.79
C THR A 129 -1.36 12.43 18.87
N ASN A 130 -0.24 12.23 19.58
CA ASN A 130 0.07 13.04 20.78
C ASN A 130 0.21 14.54 20.50
N HIS A 131 1.03 14.92 19.51
CA HIS A 131 1.28 16.33 19.13
C HIS A 131 0.87 16.66 17.69
N ARG A 132 0.98 15.66 16.82
CA ARG A 132 0.58 15.67 15.40
C ARG A 132 0.27 14.23 15.02
N VAL A 133 -0.50 14.04 13.97
CA VAL A 133 -0.79 12.70 13.45
C VAL A 133 0.45 12.18 12.73
N VAL A 134 1.12 11.18 13.31
CA VAL A 134 2.28 10.50 12.74
C VAL A 134 1.87 9.10 12.34
N ILE A 135 2.09 8.76 11.08
CA ILE A 135 1.79 7.45 10.50
C ILE A 135 3.10 6.69 10.26
N ALA A 136 3.20 5.49 10.82
CA ALA A 136 4.18 4.51 10.37
C ALA A 136 3.55 3.70 9.23
N SER A 137 4.24 3.53 8.10
CA SER A 137 3.71 2.81 6.93
C SER A 137 4.72 1.82 6.34
N VAL A 138 4.20 0.91 5.52
CA VAL A 138 4.97 0.14 4.53
C VAL A 138 4.53 0.53 3.13
N ASP A 139 5.52 0.72 2.27
CA ASP A 139 5.41 1.23 0.93
C ASP A 139 6.11 0.33 -0.07
N GLY A 140 5.46 0.00 -1.19
CA GLY A 140 6.19 -0.32 -2.42
C GLY A 140 6.63 0.96 -3.12
N GLY A 141 7.85 1.02 -3.61
CA GLY A 141 8.32 2.16 -4.40
C GLY A 141 9.66 1.93 -5.06
N GLN A 142 10.10 2.91 -5.85
CA GLN A 142 11.36 2.86 -6.58
C GLN A 142 12.48 3.52 -5.80
N ARG A 143 13.67 2.91 -5.78
CA ARG A 143 14.92 3.54 -5.31
C ARG A 143 15.51 4.44 -6.39
N ILE A 144 16.51 5.23 -6.01
CA ILE A 144 17.29 6.06 -6.93
C ILE A 144 18.00 5.25 -8.03
N ASP A 145 18.34 3.98 -7.75
CA ASP A 145 18.96 3.08 -8.74
C ASP A 145 17.94 2.36 -9.63
N GLY A 146 16.68 2.76 -9.58
CA GLY A 146 15.61 2.28 -10.46
C GLY A 146 14.97 0.96 -10.01
N HIS A 147 15.51 0.26 -9.01
CA HIS A 147 14.92 -0.98 -8.50
C HIS A 147 13.73 -0.72 -7.57
N GLN A 148 12.69 -1.53 -7.71
CA GLN A 148 11.56 -1.51 -6.77
C GLN A 148 11.95 -2.15 -5.43
N VAL A 149 11.47 -1.60 -4.33
CA VAL A 149 11.73 -2.04 -2.97
C VAL A 149 10.52 -1.77 -2.08
N ILE A 150 10.38 -2.57 -1.03
CA ILE A 150 9.41 -2.36 0.03
C ILE A 150 10.12 -1.76 1.24
N LEU A 151 9.70 -0.58 1.68
CA LEU A 151 10.33 0.14 2.79
C LEU A 151 9.31 0.57 3.84
N THR A 152 9.76 0.60 5.09
CA THR A 152 9.04 1.29 6.16
C THR A 152 9.28 2.79 6.04
N LYS A 153 8.24 3.58 6.29
CA LYS A 153 8.32 5.04 6.31
C LYS A 153 7.61 5.62 7.52
N LYS A 154 8.00 6.84 7.88
CA LYS A 154 7.25 7.71 8.79
C LYS A 154 6.70 8.90 8.01
N ARG A 155 5.46 9.26 8.31
CA ARG A 155 4.73 10.34 7.65
C ARG A 155 4.07 11.22 8.69
N VAL A 156 3.89 12.48 8.35
CA VAL A 156 3.12 13.44 9.14
C VAL A 156 1.89 13.82 8.33
N TRP A 157 0.73 13.78 8.99
CA TRP A 157 -0.50 14.33 8.42
C TRP A 157 -0.76 15.72 8.99
N VAL A 158 -0.92 16.69 8.10
CA VAL A 158 -1.23 18.08 8.43
C VAL A 158 -2.13 18.65 7.35
N ASP A 159 -3.23 19.30 7.74
CA ASP A 159 -4.17 19.98 6.84
C ASP A 159 -4.61 19.15 5.62
N GLY A 160 -4.93 17.87 5.85
CA GLY A 160 -5.37 16.96 4.79
C GLY A 160 -4.28 16.52 3.82
N ARG A 161 -3.01 16.72 4.17
CA ARG A 161 -1.84 16.31 3.39
C ARG A 161 -1.01 15.26 4.11
N ASP A 162 -0.45 14.37 3.32
CA ASP A 162 0.54 13.38 3.72
C ASP A 162 1.94 13.85 3.33
N ILE A 163 2.80 13.99 4.34
CA ILE A 163 4.18 14.45 4.18
C ILE A 163 5.12 13.36 4.65
N VAL A 164 6.05 12.93 3.78
CA VAL A 164 7.04 11.90 4.13
C VAL A 164 8.20 12.56 4.87
N ILE A 165 8.62 11.96 5.99
CA ILE A 165 9.81 12.39 6.72
C ILE A 165 11.04 11.80 6.01
N ALA A 166 11.88 12.64 5.40
CA ALA A 166 13.10 12.20 4.72
C ALA A 166 14.28 12.11 5.70
N GLY A 167 14.58 10.91 6.18
CA GLY A 167 15.68 10.66 7.12
C GLY A 167 15.26 9.76 8.29
N LYS A 168 16.22 9.36 9.12
CA LYS A 168 15.98 8.46 10.27
C LYS A 168 15.59 9.21 11.56
N ASP A 169 15.74 10.54 11.61
CA ASP A 169 15.76 11.31 12.86
C ASP A 169 14.60 12.31 13.05
N PRO A 170 14.24 12.65 14.31
CA PRO A 170 13.36 13.77 14.62
C PRO A 170 14.04 15.09 14.22
N GLY A 171 13.49 15.79 13.21
CA GLY A 171 14.10 16.99 12.62
C GLY A 171 14.47 16.82 11.14
N ALA A 172 14.33 15.61 10.61
CA ALA A 172 14.43 15.31 9.18
C ALA A 172 13.56 16.22 8.32
N GLU A 173 14.08 16.56 7.14
CA GLU A 173 13.42 17.44 6.18
C GLU A 173 12.08 16.84 5.75
N LEU A 174 11.04 17.66 5.80
CA LEU A 174 9.72 17.32 5.31
C LEU A 174 9.75 17.43 3.79
N VAL A 175 9.68 16.29 3.09
CA VAL A 175 9.76 16.28 1.63
C VAL A 175 8.38 16.04 1.03
N GLY A 176 7.96 17.00 0.21
CA GLY A 176 6.70 16.96 -0.52
C GLY A 176 5.46 17.20 0.34
N GLY A 177 4.30 16.84 -0.20
CA GLY A 177 3.02 16.98 0.48
C GLY A 177 1.86 16.65 -0.44
N ARG A 178 1.45 15.37 -0.47
CA ARG A 178 0.33 14.89 -1.31
C ARG A 178 -0.97 15.02 -0.57
N ARG A 179 -2.07 15.28 -1.27
CA ARG A 179 -3.39 15.32 -0.61
C ARG A 179 -3.82 13.90 -0.25
N ILE A 180 -4.42 13.76 0.92
CA ILE A 180 -5.04 12.50 1.35
C ILE A 180 -6.40 12.39 0.66
N LEU A 181 -6.58 11.33 -0.12
CA LEU A 181 -7.81 11.10 -0.88
C LEU A 181 -8.81 10.27 -0.06
N GLY A 182 -8.29 9.32 0.70
CA GLY A 182 -9.06 8.40 1.53
C GLY A 182 -8.25 7.16 1.88
N TRP A 183 -8.91 6.16 2.40
CA TRP A 183 -8.30 4.86 2.68
C TRP A 183 -9.29 3.73 2.48
N VAL A 184 -8.74 2.53 2.32
CA VAL A 184 -9.47 1.28 2.36
C VAL A 184 -9.45 0.77 3.80
N ASP A 185 -10.63 0.71 4.40
CA ASP A 185 -10.83 0.08 5.70
C ASP A 185 -10.64 -1.43 5.59
N LEU A 186 -9.54 -1.94 6.11
CA LEU A 186 -9.17 -3.33 5.86
C LEU A 186 -10.14 -4.33 6.49
N GLN A 187 -10.70 -3.97 7.65
CA GLN A 187 -11.66 -4.84 8.33
C GLN A 187 -12.90 -5.06 7.46
N SER A 188 -13.52 -3.98 6.97
CA SER A 188 -14.67 -4.05 6.06
C SER A 188 -14.32 -4.80 4.77
N LEU A 189 -13.09 -4.66 4.28
CA LEU A 189 -12.65 -5.32 3.04
C LEU A 189 -12.63 -6.85 3.16
N VAL A 190 -12.09 -7.38 4.26
CA VAL A 190 -11.87 -8.81 4.47
C VAL A 190 -13.09 -9.49 5.08
N GLU A 191 -13.80 -8.82 6.00
CA GLU A 191 -14.95 -9.42 6.70
C GLU A 191 -16.24 -9.45 5.85
N ALA A 192 -16.30 -8.72 4.73
CA ALA A 192 -17.44 -8.74 3.81
C ALA A 192 -17.72 -10.15 3.21
N GLU A 193 -16.73 -11.05 3.20
CA GLU A 193 -16.92 -12.45 2.76
C GLU A 193 -17.67 -13.32 3.78
N VAL A 194 -17.62 -12.98 5.07
CA VAL A 194 -18.14 -13.86 6.13
C VAL A 194 -19.68 -13.79 6.25
N TYR A 195 -20.31 -12.75 5.67
CA TYR A 195 -21.75 -12.52 5.76
C TYR A 195 -22.48 -12.50 4.41
N GLY A 196 -21.80 -12.87 3.32
CA GLY A 196 -22.33 -12.81 1.95
C GLY A 196 -22.53 -14.16 1.25
N GLY A 197 -22.51 -15.27 1.99
CA GLY A 197 -22.78 -16.62 1.49
C GLY A 197 -24.19 -17.11 1.79
#